data_AF-A0A931QAW6-F1
#
_entry.id   AF-A0A931QAW6-F1
#
_cell.length_a   1.000
_cell.length_b   1.000
_cell.length_c   1.000
_cell.angle_alpha   90.00
_cell.angle_beta   90.00
_cell.angle_gamma   90.00
#
_symmetry.space_group_name_H-M   'P 1'
#
loop_
_entity.id
_entity.type
_entity.pdbx_description
1 polymer ?
#
loop_
_entity_poly.entity_id
_entity_poly.type
_entity_poly.pdbx_seq_one_letter_code
_entity_poly.pdbx_strand_id
1 'polypeptide(L)'
;MSVFEGIVYHSYVIDRSTPCRPRLEVEALVREGDVDSGPLLVSLAEYVALAGGPEVVAACIAHLREKGRIVDHMGAPYLAFPTWTPIELERR
;
A
#
# COMPACT_ATOMS: atom_id res chain seq x y z
N MET A 1 -8.45 9.36 -9.48
CA MET A 1 -8.18 9.72 -8.07
C MET A 1 -7.59 8.49 -7.43
N SER A 2 -6.38 8.57 -6.90
CA SER A 2 -5.62 7.37 -6.53
C SER A 2 -5.60 7.09 -5.03
N VAL A 3 -5.98 8.07 -4.21
CA VAL A 3 -6.20 7.92 -2.77
C VAL A 3 -7.55 8.54 -2.38
N PHE A 4 -8.30 7.86 -1.52
CA PHE A 4 -9.54 8.36 -0.89
C PHE A 4 -9.67 7.79 0.52
N GLU A 5 -9.89 8.62 1.53
CA GLU A 5 -10.02 8.17 2.93
C GLU A 5 -8.87 7.23 3.38
N GLY A 6 -7.64 7.54 2.95
CA GLY A 6 -6.46 6.72 3.21
C GLY A 6 -6.35 5.43 2.38
N ILE A 7 -7.33 5.09 1.54
CA ILE A 7 -7.30 3.90 0.67
C ILE A 7 -6.66 4.23 -0.67
N VAL A 8 -5.67 3.42 -1.07
CA VAL A 8 -4.96 3.51 -2.36
C VAL A 8 -5.64 2.61 -3.39
N TYR A 9 -6.05 3.21 -4.51
CA TYR A 9 -6.72 2.52 -5.63
C TYR A 9 -5.81 2.26 -6.82
N HIS A 10 -4.78 3.10 -7.00
CA HIS A 10 -3.85 3.00 -8.12
C HIS A 10 -2.42 3.18 -7.59
N SER A 11 -1.59 2.17 -7.78
CA SER A 11 -0.19 2.19 -7.38
C SER A 11 0.64 1.27 -8.25
N TYR A 12 1.96 1.39 -8.17
CA TYR A 12 2.87 0.45 -8.82
C TYR A 12 4.03 0.09 -7.89
N VAL A 13 4.58 -1.12 -8.07
CA VAL A 13 5.72 -1.59 -7.28
C VAL A 13 7.00 -0.96 -7.79
N ILE A 14 7.74 -0.30 -6.89
CA ILE A 14 9.05 0.28 -7.21
C ILE A 14 10.22 -0.68 -6.96
N ASP A 15 10.02 -1.72 -6.14
CA ASP A 15 11.02 -2.76 -5.87
C ASP A 15 10.37 -4.12 -5.61
N ARG A 16 10.61 -5.07 -6.52
CA ARG A 16 10.12 -6.45 -6.42
C ARG A 16 11.12 -7.42 -5.77
N SER A 17 12.35 -7.00 -5.52
CA SER A 17 13.40 -7.87 -4.97
C SER A 17 13.11 -8.29 -3.53
N THR A 18 12.32 -7.48 -2.81
CA THR A 18 12.03 -7.67 -1.38
C THR A 18 10.52 -7.66 -1.11
N PRO A 19 9.76 -8.69 -1.52
CA PRO A 19 8.29 -8.69 -1.42
C PRO A 19 7.79 -8.52 0.03
N CYS A 20 8.54 -9.01 1.02
CA CYS A 20 8.15 -8.88 2.44
C CYS A 20 8.41 -7.48 3.03
N ARG A 21 8.99 -6.56 2.25
CA ARG A 21 9.15 -5.14 2.57
C ARG A 21 8.64 -4.29 1.40
N PRO A 22 7.31 -4.31 1.15
CA PRO A 22 6.75 -3.70 -0.05
C PRO A 22 7.01 -2.20 -0.08
N ARG A 23 7.37 -1.72 -1.26
CA ARG A 23 7.51 -0.31 -1.57
C ARG A 23 6.69 -0.02 -2.82
N LEU A 24 5.78 0.92 -2.70
CA LEU A 24 4.84 1.31 -3.74
C LEU A 24 4.98 2.80 -4.00
N GLU A 25 4.70 3.19 -5.23
CA GLU A 25 4.53 4.58 -5.62
C GLU A 25 3.12 4.81 -6.13
N VAL A 26 2.57 5.98 -5.77
CA VAL A 26 1.19 6.37 -6.00
C VAL A 26 1.20 7.79 -6.55
N GLU A 27 0.59 7.99 -7.71
CA GLU A 27 0.31 9.34 -8.22
C GLU A 27 -1.11 9.72 -7.83
N ALA A 28 -1.26 10.69 -6.92
CA ALA A 28 -2.57 11.11 -6.40
C ALA A 28 -2.69 12.64 -6.31
N LEU A 29 -3.89 13.15 -6.57
CA LEU A 29 -4.30 14.45 -6.08
C LEU A 29 -4.81 14.26 -4.64
N VAL A 30 -4.12 14.88 -3.69
CA VAL A 30 -4.42 14.78 -2.25
C VAL A 30 -5.01 16.11 -1.78
N ARG A 31 -6.16 16.07 -1.11
CA ARG A 31 -6.75 17.20 -0.38
C ARG A 31 -6.44 17.08 1.11
N GLU A 32 -6.59 18.18 1.82
CA GLU A 32 -6.54 18.17 3.29
C GLU A 32 -7.51 17.12 3.84
N GLY A 33 -7.03 16.25 4.72
CA GLY A 33 -7.77 15.14 5.30
C GLY A 33 -7.64 13.79 4.57
N ASP A 34 -7.28 13.76 3.27
CA ASP A 34 -7.24 12.50 2.49
C ASP A 34 -6.19 11.50 3.01
N VAL A 35 -5.13 12.01 3.65
CA VAL A 35 -3.97 11.23 4.12
C VAL A 35 -3.56 11.56 5.56
N ASP A 36 -4.28 12.47 6.23
CA ASP A 36 -3.89 13.02 7.53
C ASP A 36 -4.37 12.16 8.71
N SER A 37 -5.20 11.14 8.45
CA SER A 37 -5.91 10.38 9.48
C SER A 37 -5.29 9.03 9.82
N GLY A 38 -4.18 8.64 9.20
CA GLY A 38 -3.54 7.36 9.50
C GLY A 38 -2.72 6.74 8.36
N PRO A 39 -2.46 5.43 8.42
CA PRO A 39 -1.71 4.72 7.39
C PRO A 39 -2.45 4.75 6.05
N LEU A 40 -1.69 4.78 4.95
CA LEU A 40 -2.26 4.45 3.66
C LEU A 40 -2.58 2.95 3.59
N LEU A 41 -3.70 2.58 3.00
CA LEU A 41 -4.19 1.22 2.93
C LEU A 41 -4.20 0.75 1.48
N VAL A 42 -3.55 -0.38 1.21
CA VAL A 42 -3.64 -1.08 -0.08
C VAL A 42 -4.35 -2.39 0.17
N SER A 43 -5.36 -2.74 -0.63
CA SER A 43 -6.05 -4.02 -0.42
C SER A 43 -5.04 -5.18 -0.47
N LEU A 44 -5.22 -6.20 0.36
CA LEU A 44 -4.29 -7.32 0.37
C LEU A 44 -4.24 -8.02 -1.00
N ALA A 45 -5.37 -8.04 -1.72
CA ALA A 45 -5.46 -8.57 -3.07
C ALA A 45 -4.61 -7.78 -4.07
N GLU A 46 -4.66 -6.44 -4.01
CA GLU A 46 -3.85 -5.57 -4.86
C GLU A 46 -2.36 -5.76 -4.56
N TYR A 47 -1.96 -5.81 -3.29
CA TYR A 47 -0.58 -6.12 -2.91
C TYR A 47 -0.11 -7.47 -3.47
N VAL A 48 -0.93 -8.51 -3.38
CA VAL A 48 -0.61 -9.85 -3.93
C VAL A 48 -0.40 -9.78 -5.43
N ALA A 49 -1.28 -9.10 -6.17
CA ALA A 49 -1.16 -8.93 -7.61
C ALA A 49 0.12 -8.17 -7.99
N LEU A 50 0.37 -7.05 -7.31
CA LEU A 50 1.51 -6.17 -7.52
C LEU A 50 2.86 -6.84 -7.21
N ALA A 51 2.92 -7.63 -6.14
CA ALA A 51 4.14 -8.28 -5.65
C ALA A 51 4.50 -9.58 -6.38
N GLY A 52 3.77 -9.97 -7.41
CA GLY A 52 4.09 -11.12 -8.26
C GLY A 52 3.25 -12.38 -8.01
N GLY A 53 2.14 -12.27 -7.29
CA GLY A 53 1.17 -13.33 -7.09
C GLY A 53 1.31 -14.09 -5.77
N PRO A 54 0.34 -14.97 -5.44
CA PRO A 54 0.20 -15.60 -4.13
C PRO A 54 1.39 -16.48 -3.74
N GLU A 55 2.01 -17.17 -4.71
CA GLU A 55 3.16 -18.04 -4.46
C GLU A 55 4.39 -17.25 -4.00
N VAL A 56 4.59 -16.03 -4.52
CA VAL A 56 5.72 -15.15 -4.17
C VAL A 56 5.56 -14.59 -2.75
N VAL A 57 4.32 -14.28 -2.34
CA VAL A 57 4.06 -13.53 -1.11
C VAL A 57 3.58 -14.37 0.07
N ALA A 58 3.37 -15.68 -0.09
CA ALA A 58 2.82 -16.54 0.96
C ALA A 58 3.58 -16.41 2.30
N ALA A 59 4.91 -16.52 2.27
CA ALA A 59 5.76 -16.34 3.45
C ALA A 59 5.74 -14.90 3.99
N CYS A 60 5.59 -13.91 3.10
CA CYS A 60 5.52 -12.51 3.49
C CYS A 60 4.22 -12.15 4.21
N ILE A 61 3.08 -12.75 3.82
CA ILE A 61 1.78 -12.48 4.45
C ILE A 61 1.81 -12.86 5.93
N ALA A 62 2.40 -14.02 6.27
CA ALA A 62 2.56 -14.43 7.67
C ALA A 62 3.38 -13.40 8.46
N HIS A 63 4.55 -13.01 7.94
CA HIS A 63 5.42 -12.01 8.56
C HIS A 63 4.77 -10.63 8.71
N LEU A 64 4.00 -10.21 7.71
CA LEU A 64 3.29 -8.92 7.73
C LEU A 64 2.13 -8.94 8.75
N ARG A 65 1.44 -10.07 8.92
CA ARG A 65 0.44 -10.25 9.98
C ARG A 65 1.07 -10.17 11.37
N GLU A 66 2.18 -10.87 11.58
CA GLU A 66 2.91 -10.85 12.86
C GLU A 66 3.37 -9.44 13.24
N LYS A 67 3.71 -8.61 12.23
CA LYS A 67 4.07 -7.20 12.42
C LYS A 67 2.86 -6.26 12.56
N GLY A 68 1.64 -6.77 12.59
CA GLY A 68 0.42 -5.97 12.65
C GLY A 68 0.21 -5.08 11.41
N ARG A 69 0.81 -5.42 10.27
CA ARG A 69 0.73 -4.63 9.02
C ARG A 69 -0.50 -4.98 8.20
N ILE A 70 -1.12 -6.13 8.43
CA ILE A 70 -2.39 -6.50 7.79
C ILE A 70 -3.52 -6.18 8.78
N VAL A 71 -4.41 -5.28 8.37
CA VAL A 71 -5.53 -4.77 9.17
C VAL A 71 -6.85 -5.10 8.48
N ASP A 72 -7.91 -5.26 9.28
CA ASP A 72 -9.27 -5.25 8.73
C ASP A 72 -9.73 -3.81 8.55
N HIS A 73 -10.27 -3.50 7.39
CA HIS A 73 -10.93 -2.23 7.12
C HIS A 73 -12.20 -2.51 6.31
N MET A 74 -13.35 -2.16 6.90
CA MET A 74 -14.68 -2.44 6.35
C MET A 74 -14.93 -3.93 6.00
N GLY A 75 -14.39 -4.87 6.80
CA GLY A 75 -14.58 -6.30 6.60
C GLY A 75 -13.70 -6.92 5.51
N ALA A 76 -12.70 -6.19 5.01
CA ALA A 76 -11.73 -6.69 4.05
C ALA A 76 -10.29 -6.46 4.56
N PRO A 77 -9.33 -7.35 4.20
CA PRO A 77 -7.96 -7.21 4.62
C PRO A 77 -7.20 -6.18 3.78
N TYR A 78 -6.52 -5.26 4.45
CA TYR A 78 -5.63 -4.26 3.85
C TYR A 78 -4.24 -4.37 4.43
N LEU A 79 -3.24 -4.11 3.58
CA LEU A 79 -1.88 -3.86 3.99
C LEU A 79 -1.72 -2.37 4.32
N ALA A 80 -1.39 -2.07 5.57
CA ALA A 80 -1.16 -0.72 6.06
C ALA A 80 0.25 -0.23 5.72
N PHE A 81 0.37 1.02 5.28
CA PHE A 81 1.59 1.77 5.03
C PHE A 81 1.61 2.97 5.99
N PRO A 82 2.20 2.81 7.19
CA PRO A 82 2.17 3.84 8.24
C PRO A 82 3.06 5.04 7.93
N THR A 83 3.98 4.90 6.97
CA THR A 83 4.87 5.96 6.53
C THR A 83 4.83 6.04 5.03
N TRP A 84 4.70 7.26 4.53
CA TRP A 84 4.78 7.62 3.12
C TRP A 84 5.46 9.00 3.05
N THR A 85 5.89 9.38 1.86
CA THR A 85 6.58 10.65 1.66
C THR A 85 6.10 11.24 0.34
N PRO A 86 5.64 12.51 0.32
CA PRO A 86 5.31 13.17 -0.92
C PRO A 86 6.60 13.35 -1.75
N ILE A 87 6.48 13.11 -3.06
CA ILE A 87 7.53 13.39 -4.03
C ILE A 87 7.02 14.52 -4.91
N GLU A 88 7.74 15.63 -4.94
CA GLU A 88 7.46 16.74 -5.87
C GLU A 88 7.82 16.28 -7.29
N LEU A 89 6.81 16.14 -8.15
CA LEU A 89 7.03 15.88 -9.56
C LEU A 89 7.35 17.21 -10.25
N GLU A 90 8.59 17.37 -10.72
CA GLU A 90 8.95 18.52 -11.56
C GLU A 90 8.04 18.53 -12.79
N ARG A 91 7.20 19.57 -12.90
CA ARG A 91 6.30 19.75 -14.03
C ARG A 91 7.15 20.14 -15.25
N ARG A 92 7.53 19.14 -16.06
CA ARG A 92 8.17 19.36 -17.36
C ARG A 92 7.18 19.85 -18.41
#